data_AF-A0A5E6NWR3-F1
#
_entry.id   AF-A0A5E6NWR3-F1
#
_cell.length_a   1.000
_cell.length_b   1.000
_cell.length_c   1.000
_cell.angle_alpha   90.00
_cell.angle_beta   90.00
_cell.angle_gamma   90.00
#
_symmetry.space_group_name_H-M   'P 1'
#
loop_
_entity.id
_entity.type
_entity.pdbx_description
1 polymer ?
#
loop_
_entity_poly.entity_id
_entity_poly.type
_entity_poly.pdbx_seq_one_letter_code
_entity_poly.pdbx_strand_id
1 'polypeptide(L)'
;MLALRLGASSKAASKAVASINKVKQIDRWSRTPKSIQDRLALEAAKKGAGERIMQGTPLKDPRFKGMHKMEYKVKSQQGKDSVIHYIRDPKTGKIFDFKFKKYSN
;
A
#
# COMPACT_ATOMS: atom_id res chain seq x y z
N MET A 1 -30.80 -23.39 44.84
CA MET A 1 -29.63 -22.72 44.27
C MET A 1 -29.61 -23.00 42.77
N LEU A 2 -29.94 -22.02 41.92
CA LEU A 2 -29.94 -22.18 40.46
C LEU A 2 -28.72 -21.45 39.89
N ALA A 3 -27.75 -22.20 39.36
CA ALA A 3 -26.54 -21.63 38.77
C ALA A 3 -26.84 -21.15 37.33
N LEU A 4 -26.83 -19.83 37.11
CA LEU A 4 -26.87 -19.25 35.77
C LEU A 4 -25.49 -19.42 35.11
N ARG A 5 -25.40 -20.26 34.08
CA ARG A 5 -24.24 -20.31 33.19
C ARG A 5 -24.27 -19.12 32.23
N LEU A 6 -23.34 -18.16 32.39
CA LEU A 6 -23.10 -17.11 31.39
C LEU A 6 -22.46 -17.71 30.14
N GLY A 7 -23.27 -18.06 29.15
CA GLY A 7 -22.82 -18.31 27.79
C GLY A 7 -22.61 -16.98 27.05
N ALA A 8 -21.43 -16.36 27.20
CA ALA A 8 -21.08 -15.18 26.42
C ALA A 8 -20.99 -15.54 24.92
N SER A 9 -21.84 -14.89 24.11
CA SER A 9 -21.98 -15.08 22.67
C SER A 9 -20.65 -14.93 21.93
N SER A 10 -20.09 -16.06 21.47
CA SER A 10 -18.88 -16.15 20.65
C SER A 10 -18.97 -15.36 19.32
N LYS A 11 -20.17 -15.01 18.88
CA LYS A 11 -20.44 -14.33 17.61
C LYS A 11 -20.05 -12.84 17.62
N ALA A 12 -20.18 -12.16 18.76
CA ALA A 12 -19.83 -10.75 18.91
C ALA A 12 -18.30 -10.54 18.93
N ALA A 13 -17.57 -11.39 19.67
CA ALA A 13 -16.11 -11.39 19.70
C ALA A 13 -15.51 -11.64 18.30
N SER A 14 -16.08 -12.59 17.55
CA SER A 14 -15.62 -12.93 16.19
C SER A 14 -15.75 -11.74 15.21
N LYS A 15 -16.83 -10.96 15.32
CA LYS A 15 -17.08 -9.79 14.46
C LYS A 15 -16.15 -8.62 14.79
N ALA A 16 -15.81 -8.43 16.07
CA ALA A 16 -14.84 -7.44 16.51
C ALA A 16 -13.43 -7.75 15.99
N VAL A 17 -12.98 -9.01 16.10
CA VAL A 17 -11.65 -9.44 15.63
C VAL A 17 -11.50 -9.30 14.12
N ALA A 18 -12.54 -9.65 13.33
CA ALA A 18 -12.54 -9.44 11.89
C ALA A 18 -12.43 -7.95 11.50
N SER A 19 -13.11 -7.08 12.25
CA SER A 19 -13.08 -5.62 12.04
C SER A 19 -11.70 -5.03 12.35
N ILE A 20 -11.06 -5.47 13.44
CA ILE A 20 -9.70 -5.03 13.82
C ILE A 20 -8.67 -5.46 12.77
N ASN A 21 -8.76 -6.70 12.28
CA ASN A 21 -7.87 -7.18 11.21
C ASN A 21 -8.06 -6.40 9.91
N LYS A 22 -9.30 -6.03 9.57
CA LYS A 22 -9.58 -5.17 8.42
C LYS A 22 -8.94 -3.79 8.58
N VAL A 23 -9.08 -3.15 9.74
CA VAL A 23 -8.44 -1.84 10.03
C VAL A 23 -6.92 -1.90 9.94
N LYS A 24 -6.29 -2.94 10.51
CA LYS A 24 -4.84 -3.17 10.41
C LYS A 24 -4.36 -3.43 8.97
N GLN A 25 -5.24 -3.91 8.10
CA GLN A 25 -4.92 -4.12 6.69
C GLN A 25 -4.94 -2.79 5.90
N ILE A 26 -5.82 -1.86 6.26
CA ILE A 26 -5.95 -0.55 5.58
C ILE A 26 -4.72 0.33 5.86
N ASP A 27 -4.12 0.28 7.05
CA ASP A 27 -2.90 1.06 7.39
C ASP A 27 -1.69 0.69 6.51
N ARG A 28 -1.62 -0.56 6.02
CA ARG A 28 -0.54 -1.01 5.11
C ARG A 28 -0.53 -0.28 3.77
N TRP A 29 -1.58 0.47 3.46
CA TRP A 29 -1.79 1.15 2.19
C TRP A 29 -1.78 2.67 2.31
N SER A 30 -1.05 3.19 3.29
CA SER A 30 -0.85 4.63 3.46
C SER A 30 -0.06 5.27 2.31
N ARG A 31 -0.31 6.56 2.09
CA ARG A 31 0.38 7.43 1.12
C ARG A 31 1.37 8.39 1.78
N THR A 32 1.41 8.41 3.11
CA THR A 32 2.21 9.34 3.89
C THR A 32 3.54 8.68 4.25
N PRO A 33 4.70 9.30 3.94
CA PRO A 33 6.00 8.76 4.31
C PRO A 33 6.13 8.67 5.83
N LYS A 34 6.80 7.62 6.34
CA LYS A 34 7.02 7.39 7.78
C LYS A 34 8.48 7.62 8.20
N SER A 35 9.38 7.92 7.25
CA SER A 35 10.80 8.17 7.49
C SER A 35 11.40 9.12 6.43
N ILE A 36 12.64 9.57 6.66
CA ILE A 36 13.38 10.42 5.70
C ILE A 36 13.60 9.68 4.38
N GLN A 37 13.97 8.40 4.42
CA GLN A 37 14.14 7.59 3.21
C GLN A 37 12.83 7.44 2.45
N ASP A 38 11.70 7.23 3.13
CA ASP A 38 10.39 7.16 2.48
C ASP A 38 10.02 8.48 1.79
N ARG A 39 10.36 9.63 2.40
CA ARG A 39 10.15 10.96 1.82
C ARG A 39 10.98 11.14 0.55
N LEU A 40 12.27 10.79 0.59
CA LEU A 40 13.17 10.84 -0.57
C LEU A 40 12.71 9.90 -1.69
N ALA A 41 12.25 8.70 -1.33
CA ALA A 41 11.70 7.75 -2.28
C ALA A 41 10.44 8.30 -2.96
N LEU A 42 9.56 8.98 -2.20
CA LEU A 42 8.37 9.60 -2.75
C LEU A 42 8.70 10.74 -3.70
N GLU A 43 9.69 11.57 -3.37
CA GLU A 43 10.17 12.62 -4.27
C GLU A 43 10.78 12.07 -5.55
N ALA A 44 11.59 11.01 -5.48
CA ALA A 44 12.13 10.34 -6.65
C ALA A 44 11.02 9.77 -7.55
N ALA A 45 10.03 9.10 -6.96
CA ALA A 45 8.86 8.60 -7.70
C ALA A 45 8.06 9.76 -8.34
N LYS A 46 7.89 10.89 -7.64
CA LYS A 46 7.27 12.12 -8.18
C LYS A 46 8.09 12.79 -9.28
N LYS A 47 9.36 12.45 -9.44
CA LYS A 47 10.19 12.86 -10.60
C LYS A 47 10.16 11.83 -11.73
N GLY A 48 9.39 10.76 -11.59
CA GLY A 48 9.25 9.69 -12.58
C GLY A 48 10.31 8.59 -12.48
N ALA A 49 11.07 8.50 -11.38
CA ALA A 49 12.01 7.42 -11.16
C ALA A 49 11.30 6.08 -10.93
N GLY A 50 11.94 4.97 -11.33
CA GLY A 50 11.42 3.62 -11.17
C GLY A 50 11.08 2.94 -12.49
N GLU A 51 10.62 1.70 -12.39
CA GLU A 51 10.49 0.79 -13.53
C GLU A 51 9.07 0.28 -13.66
N ARG A 52 8.70 -0.08 -14.89
CA ARG A 52 7.39 -0.67 -15.17
C ARG A 52 7.37 -2.11 -14.69
N ILE A 53 6.42 -2.45 -13.81
CA ILE A 53 6.33 -3.79 -13.20
C ILE A 53 5.27 -4.70 -13.83
N MET A 54 4.43 -4.20 -14.72
CA MET A 54 3.41 -5.00 -15.42
C MET A 54 3.62 -4.87 -16.92
N GLN A 55 4.08 -5.94 -17.57
CA GLN A 55 4.23 -6.02 -19.02
C GLN A 55 3.11 -6.88 -19.62
N GLY A 56 2.55 -6.46 -20.75
CA GLY A 56 1.49 -7.20 -21.46
C GLY A 56 0.11 -7.23 -20.79
N THR A 57 0.01 -6.99 -19.48
CA THR A 57 -1.28 -6.95 -18.77
C THR A 57 -1.73 -5.51 -18.52
N PRO A 58 -2.95 -5.12 -18.98
CA PRO A 58 -3.55 -3.83 -18.65
C PRO A 58 -3.86 -3.68 -17.15
N LEU A 59 -3.92 -2.44 -16.70
CA LEU A 59 -4.45 -2.11 -15.38
C LEU A 59 -5.96 -2.42 -15.32
N LYS A 60 -6.40 -3.01 -14.20
CA LYS A 60 -7.82 -3.36 -13.99
C LYS A 60 -8.72 -2.16 -13.76
N ASP A 61 -8.17 -1.06 -13.23
CA ASP A 61 -8.94 0.16 -12.98
C ASP A 61 -9.18 0.92 -14.30
N PRO A 62 -10.43 1.13 -14.71
CA PRO A 62 -10.75 1.82 -15.96
C PRO A 62 -10.16 3.24 -16.06
N ARG A 63 -9.95 3.92 -14.93
CA ARG A 63 -9.37 5.28 -14.89
C ARG A 63 -7.93 5.32 -15.38
N PHE A 64 -7.23 4.19 -15.31
CA PHE A 64 -5.82 4.06 -15.69
C PHE A 64 -5.63 3.19 -16.94
N LYS A 65 -6.68 3.03 -17.76
CA LYS A 65 -6.61 2.25 -19.00
C LYS A 65 -5.52 2.81 -19.93
N GLY A 66 -4.60 1.94 -20.36
CA GLY A 66 -3.46 2.32 -21.20
C GLY A 66 -2.29 2.97 -20.45
N MET A 67 -2.37 3.13 -19.13
CA MET A 67 -1.26 3.61 -18.30
C MET A 67 -0.39 2.47 -17.79
N HIS A 68 0.80 2.81 -17.28
CA HIS A 68 1.78 1.86 -16.77
C HIS A 68 1.82 1.87 -15.24
N LYS A 69 1.85 0.66 -14.66
CA LYS A 69 2.16 0.50 -13.24
C LYS A 69 3.67 0.57 -13.04
N MET A 70 4.11 1.49 -12.21
CA MET A 70 5.51 1.75 -11.91
C MET A 70 5.83 1.33 -10.46
N GLU A 71 7.04 0.85 -10.23
CA GLU A 71 7.61 0.61 -8.90
C GLU A 71 8.96 1.35 -8.79
N TYR A 72 9.11 2.12 -7.71
CA TYR A 72 10.40 2.65 -7.30
C TYR A 72 10.81 1.99 -5.98
N LYS A 73 12.01 1.43 -5.95
CA LYS A 73 12.59 0.76 -4.78
C LYS A 73 13.94 1.39 -4.45
N VAL A 74 14.13 1.74 -3.19
CA VAL A 74 15.42 2.15 -2.65
C VAL A 74 15.74 1.32 -1.40
N LYS A 75 17.00 0.93 -1.25
CA LYS A 75 17.51 0.15 -0.13
C LYS A 75 18.64 0.93 0.55
N SER A 76 18.56 1.08 1.88
CA SER A 76 19.67 1.67 2.64
C SER A 76 20.83 0.69 2.80
N GLN A 77 21.99 1.22 3.16
CA GLN A 77 23.17 0.42 3.53
C GLN A 77 22.88 -0.54 4.70
N GLN A 78 21.96 -0.18 5.60
CA GLN A 78 21.51 -1.00 6.72
C GLN A 78 20.46 -2.06 6.32
N GLY A 79 20.14 -2.16 5.02
CA GLY A 79 19.25 -3.18 4.48
C GLY A 79 17.76 -2.86 4.54
N LYS A 80 17.37 -1.64 4.91
CA LYS A 80 15.96 -1.23 4.97
C LYS A 80 15.46 -0.73 3.62
N ASP A 81 14.31 -1.23 3.17
CA ASP A 81 13.73 -0.87 1.85
C ASP A 81 12.57 0.12 2.00
N SER A 82 12.51 1.10 1.08
CA SER A 82 11.27 1.84 0.79
C SER A 82 10.80 1.46 -0.62
N VAL A 83 9.54 1.10 -0.76
CA VAL A 83 8.97 0.70 -2.06
C VAL A 83 7.68 1.45 -2.32
N ILE A 84 7.63 2.16 -3.45
CA ILE A 84 6.49 2.98 -3.87
C ILE A 84 5.95 2.46 -5.20
N HIS A 85 4.64 2.28 -5.25
CA HIS A 85 3.88 2.07 -6.48
C HIS A 85 3.25 3.38 -6.90
N TYR A 86 3.25 3.64 -8.20
CA TYR A 86 2.53 4.76 -8.80
C TYR A 86 2.13 4.40 -10.24
N ILE A 87 1.25 5.20 -10.82
CA ILE A 87 0.81 5.05 -12.20
C ILE A 87 1.44 6.15 -13.04
N ARG A 88 1.94 5.79 -14.23
CA ARG A 88 2.45 6.75 -15.21
C ARG A 88 1.67 6.63 -16.51
N ASP A 89 1.19 7.77 -17.00
CA ASP A 89 0.66 7.87 -18.35
C ASP A 89 1.83 7.95 -19.34
N PRO A 90 2.01 6.95 -20.22
CA PRO A 90 3.10 6.95 -21.20
C PRO A 90 2.94 8.03 -22.28
N LYS A 91 1.73 8.54 -22.52
CA LYS A 91 1.46 9.55 -23.55
C LYS A 91 1.81 10.95 -23.07
N THR A 92 1.43 11.28 -21.84
CA THR A 92 1.58 12.64 -21.29
C THR A 92 2.75 12.77 -20.31
N GLY A 93 3.34 11.65 -19.86
CA GLY A 93 4.35 11.64 -18.81
C GLY A 93 3.82 11.93 -17.41
N LYS A 94 2.51 12.22 -17.27
CA LYS A 94 1.89 12.49 -15.96
C LYS A 94 1.90 11.26 -15.08
N ILE A 95 2.01 11.49 -13.78
CA ILE A 95 2.16 10.47 -12.75
C ILE A 95 1.10 10.65 -11.66
N PHE A 96 0.58 9.53 -11.16
CA PHE A 96 -0.61 9.50 -10.31
C PHE A 96 -0.50 8.40 -9.24
N ASP A 97 -1.38 8.51 -8.23
CA ASP A 97 -1.65 7.48 -7.22
C ASP A 97 -0.42 6.85 -6.55
N PHE A 98 0.40 7.70 -5.93
CA PHE A 98 1.56 7.25 -5.15
C PHE A 98 1.11 6.50 -3.90
N LYS A 99 1.62 5.29 -3.73
CA LYS A 99 1.29 4.41 -2.62
C LYS A 99 2.51 3.63 -2.15
N PHE A 100 2.74 3.60 -0.85
CA PHE A 100 3.78 2.76 -0.29
C PHE A 100 3.32 1.29 -0.26
N LYS A 101 4.17 0.42 -0.81
CA LYS A 101 4.09 -1.03 -0.65
C LYS A 101 4.88 -1.49 0.58
N LYS A 102 5.99 -0.81 0.87
CA LYS A 102 6.87 -1.06 2.02
C LYS A 102 7.50 0.26 2.48
N TYR A 103 7.61 0.41 3.79
CA TYR A 103 8.30 1.52 4.45
C TYR A 103 9.63 1.04 5.03
N SER A 104 10.60 1.94 5.20
CA SER A 104 11.95 1.62 5.66
C SER A 104 12.16 1.74 7.17
N ASN A 105 11.11 1.70 7.97
CA ASN A 105 11.18 1.77 9.43
C ASN A 105 11.42 0.39 10.07
#